data_AF-A0A6P0LIA2-F1
#
_entry.id   AF-A0A6P0LIA2-F1
#
_cell.length_a   1.000
_cell.length_b   1.000
_cell.length_c   1.000
_cell.angle_alpha   90.00
_cell.angle_beta   90.00
_cell.angle_gamma   90.00
#
_symmetry.space_group_name_H-M   'P 1'
#
loop_
_entity.id
_entity.type
_entity.pdbx_description
1 polymer ?
#
loop_
_entity_poly.entity_id
_entity_poly.type
_entity_poly.pdbx_seq_one_letter_code
_entity_poly.pdbx_strand_id
1 'polypeptide(L)'
;MSEDTDTKSDSQQTPLSPWRAQELQRLRNSLRRGQQPMADWQGGTLAVSAVPGAGKSTGMAKAAAIAIANYQLHSRYQLLVVTFTRSAAASIRAKIRDDLKTLKVPQNSFVVYTLHGLALYIANRHPELSGLNLDNSTLVTPNQSHRLIRACVEQWIANYPRRYLTLLEGRSFDGEETERLRRQSVLRTEVLPNLAYTVIHEAKSSGLLPADLWHLSEQTTDEYGILAIAAGLYQQYQTIVRSREFIDYDDMILAALRVLENDAIRQLWQNQFFAVFEDEAQDSTPLQYRLLQTLATLPASAEPNLPFSNAKGEQTSTSQPWPIDHATRTTSQPLTSQPLTPDHTLNLIRVGDPNQAINSTFTPADPIYFNWFCQECQGIGRLATMDQAGRSSQVIIDAANFIVNWVNSTYGSKNSTETVPQPDSIPQTQP
;
A
#
# COMPACT_ATOMS: atom_id res chain seq x y z
N MET A 1 -29.80 42.34 35.39
CA MET A 1 -29.94 40.93 34.97
C MET A 1 -28.88 40.71 33.94
N SER A 2 -27.85 40.00 34.38
CA SER A 2 -26.58 39.74 33.72
C SER A 2 -26.70 38.77 32.55
N GLU A 3 -25.75 38.93 31.64
CA GLU A 3 -25.46 38.18 30.41
C GLU A 3 -25.40 36.66 30.58
N ASP A 4 -25.75 35.94 29.52
CA ASP A 4 -25.12 34.65 29.19
C ASP A 4 -24.97 34.57 27.66
N THR A 5 -23.80 35.00 27.19
CA THR A 5 -23.28 34.69 25.86
C THR A 5 -22.59 33.33 25.91
N ASP A 6 -23.14 32.38 25.18
CA ASP A 6 -22.56 31.05 24.92
C ASP A 6 -21.17 31.19 24.27
N THR A 7 -20.13 31.10 25.09
CA THR A 7 -18.74 30.96 24.63
C THR A 7 -18.53 29.56 24.07
N LYS A 8 -18.29 29.48 22.75
CA LYS A 8 -17.70 28.33 22.07
C LYS A 8 -16.44 27.88 22.80
N SER A 9 -16.42 26.63 23.25
CA SER A 9 -15.24 26.00 23.85
C SER A 9 -14.19 25.72 22.77
N ASP A 10 -13.19 26.61 22.68
CA ASP A 10 -11.92 26.33 22.02
C ASP A 10 -11.29 25.08 22.64
N SER A 11 -11.04 24.06 21.83
CA SER A 11 -10.29 22.87 22.22
C SER A 11 -8.81 23.20 22.34
N GLN A 12 -8.42 23.91 23.40
CA GLN A 12 -7.02 24.07 23.77
C GLN A 12 -6.51 22.72 24.30
N GLN A 13 -5.70 22.03 23.49
CA GLN A 13 -4.99 20.82 23.92
C GLN A 13 -4.14 21.13 25.15
N THR A 14 -4.39 20.43 26.25
CA THR A 14 -3.64 20.59 27.50
C THR A 14 -2.16 20.28 27.24
N PRO A 15 -1.22 21.19 27.59
CA PRO A 15 0.20 20.95 27.36
C PRO A 15 0.64 19.66 28.05
N LEU A 16 1.47 18.86 27.36
CA LEU A 16 2.02 17.61 27.91
C LEU A 16 2.70 17.91 29.24
N SER A 17 2.48 17.04 30.24
CA SER A 17 3.11 17.22 31.54
C SER A 17 4.64 17.24 31.37
N PRO A 18 5.38 18.08 32.14
CA PRO A 18 6.85 18.17 32.03
C PRO A 18 7.54 16.81 32.16
N TRP A 19 7.00 15.94 33.00
CA TRP A 19 7.46 14.56 33.16
C TRP A 19 7.31 13.74 31.86
N ARG A 20 6.16 13.84 31.16
CA ARG A 20 5.93 13.11 29.91
C ARG A 20 6.86 13.59 28.80
N ALA A 21 7.11 14.89 28.70
CA ALA A 21 8.08 15.44 27.75
C ALA A 21 9.49 14.88 27.99
N GLN A 22 9.93 14.77 29.24
CA GLN A 22 11.21 14.14 29.58
C GLN A 22 11.25 12.65 29.21
N GLU A 23 10.17 11.90 29.48
CA GLU A 23 10.13 10.47 29.17
C GLU A 23 10.08 10.20 27.66
N LEU A 24 9.38 11.04 26.91
CA LEU A 24 9.41 11.02 25.44
C LEU A 24 10.81 11.30 24.89
N GLN A 25 11.52 12.27 25.47
CA GLN A 25 12.90 12.55 25.09
C GLN A 25 13.83 11.38 25.41
N ARG A 26 13.65 10.70 26.55
CA ARG A 26 14.40 9.47 26.89
C ARG A 26 14.12 8.36 25.88
N LEU A 27 12.86 8.16 25.53
CA LEU A 27 12.44 7.15 24.56
C LEU A 27 13.05 7.43 23.18
N ARG A 28 12.99 8.69 22.73
CA ARG A 28 13.64 9.17 21.50
C ARG A 28 15.16 8.95 21.54
N ASN A 29 15.81 9.31 22.65
CA ASN A 29 17.27 9.18 22.79
C ASN A 29 17.74 7.71 22.88
N SER A 30 16.85 6.77 23.21
CA SER A 30 17.16 5.33 23.15
C SER A 30 17.27 4.78 21.72
N LEU A 31 16.76 5.52 20.72
CA LEU A 31 16.81 5.15 19.32
C LEU A 31 18.15 5.50 18.67
N ARG A 32 18.62 4.63 17.77
CA ARG A 32 19.78 4.90 16.92
C ARG A 32 19.50 6.11 16.02
N ARG A 33 20.56 6.80 15.57
CA ARG A 33 20.43 8.00 14.73
C ARG A 33 19.53 7.78 13.51
N GLY A 34 19.69 6.66 12.78
CA GLY A 34 18.83 6.34 11.63
C GLY A 34 17.36 6.02 11.97
N GLN A 35 17.05 5.71 13.23
CA GLN A 35 15.68 5.42 13.69
C GLN A 35 14.95 6.68 14.19
N GLN A 36 15.68 7.74 14.56
CA GLN A 36 15.10 8.98 15.09
C GLN A 36 14.15 9.71 14.12
N PRO A 37 14.37 9.72 12.79
CA PRO A 37 13.43 10.36 11.85
C PRO A 37 11.99 9.87 11.98
N MET A 38 11.77 8.57 12.26
CA MET A 38 10.41 8.04 12.52
C MET A 38 9.81 8.59 13.81
N ALA A 39 10.63 8.77 14.86
CA ALA A 39 10.20 9.31 16.14
C ALA A 39 9.92 10.82 16.09
N ASP A 40 10.62 11.53 15.20
CA ASP A 40 10.48 12.97 14.97
C ASP A 40 9.39 13.30 13.94
N TRP A 41 8.70 12.29 13.40
CA TRP A 41 7.66 12.46 12.39
C TRP A 41 6.46 13.24 12.94
N GLN A 42 6.01 14.25 12.19
CA GLN A 42 4.96 15.18 12.61
C GLN A 42 3.71 15.17 11.71
N GLY A 43 3.59 14.21 10.80
CA GLY A 43 2.57 14.19 9.75
C GLY A 43 3.17 14.14 8.35
N GLY A 44 2.34 13.85 7.35
CA GLY A 44 2.78 13.68 5.96
C GLY A 44 3.33 12.28 5.67
N THR A 45 3.76 12.06 4.43
CA THR A 45 4.44 10.82 4.03
C THR A 45 5.86 10.76 4.58
N LEU A 46 6.32 9.55 4.94
CA LEU A 46 7.71 9.27 5.30
C LEU A 46 8.12 7.88 4.81
N ALA A 47 9.18 7.81 4.03
CA ALA A 47 9.80 6.55 3.64
C ALA A 47 11.01 6.26 4.52
N VAL A 48 11.15 5.00 4.97
CA VAL A 48 12.29 4.54 5.76
C VAL A 48 12.89 3.31 5.09
N SER A 49 14.01 3.52 4.41
CA SER A 49 14.79 2.44 3.80
C SER A 49 15.79 1.90 4.82
N ALA A 50 15.70 0.63 5.17
CA ALA A 50 16.41 0.07 6.30
C ALA A 50 17.06 -1.26 6.00
N VAL A 51 18.35 -1.40 6.29
CA VAL A 51 19.11 -2.63 6.03
C VAL A 51 18.73 -3.78 6.97
N PRO A 52 19.10 -5.04 6.67
CA PRO A 52 18.80 -6.16 7.54
C PRO A 52 19.38 -5.97 8.94
N GLY A 53 18.56 -6.20 9.97
CA GLY A 53 18.99 -6.06 11.35
C GLY A 53 19.21 -4.61 11.83
N ALA A 54 18.73 -3.61 11.09
CA ALA A 54 18.76 -2.21 11.53
C ALA A 54 17.78 -1.87 12.67
N GLY A 55 16.89 -2.80 13.01
CA GLY A 55 15.91 -2.64 14.10
C GLY A 55 14.62 -1.95 13.68
N LYS A 56 14.19 -2.10 12.41
CA LYS A 56 12.96 -1.54 11.80
C LYS A 56 11.76 -1.59 12.75
N SER A 57 11.31 -2.79 13.13
CA SER A 57 10.11 -2.95 13.96
C SER A 57 10.25 -2.40 15.38
N THR A 58 11.48 -2.30 15.93
CA THR A 58 11.70 -1.66 17.24
C THR A 58 11.67 -0.13 17.12
N GLY A 59 12.29 0.43 16.08
CA GLY A 59 12.22 1.85 15.76
C GLY A 59 10.78 2.29 15.51
N MET A 60 10.06 1.54 14.67
CA MET A 60 8.66 1.80 14.35
C MET A 60 7.75 1.71 15.59
N ALA A 61 7.95 0.73 16.48
CA ALA A 61 7.16 0.62 17.70
C ALA A 61 7.35 1.82 18.64
N LYS A 62 8.60 2.28 18.82
CA LYS A 62 8.89 3.47 19.63
C LYS A 62 8.36 4.75 18.99
N ALA A 63 8.51 4.89 17.67
CA ALA A 63 7.94 6.00 16.91
C ALA A 63 6.41 6.06 17.05
N ALA A 64 5.74 4.91 16.95
CA ALA A 64 4.30 4.79 17.18
C ALA A 64 3.91 5.25 18.59
N ALA A 65 4.63 4.80 19.63
CA ALA A 65 4.36 5.22 21.00
C ALA A 65 4.58 6.73 21.23
N ILE A 66 5.61 7.31 20.61
CA ILE A 66 5.88 8.75 20.65
C ILE A 66 4.78 9.54 19.95
N ALA A 67 4.37 9.14 18.75
CA ALA A 67 3.27 9.77 18.01
C ALA A 67 1.96 9.71 18.81
N ILE A 68 1.61 8.53 19.34
CA ILE A 68 0.42 8.35 20.18
C ILE A 68 0.41 9.32 21.38
N ALA A 69 1.55 9.49 22.05
CA ALA A 69 1.66 10.36 23.20
C ALA A 69 1.65 11.86 22.83
N ASN A 70 2.34 12.25 21.74
CA ASN A 70 2.40 13.63 21.28
C ASN A 70 1.04 14.14 20.80
N TYR A 71 0.33 13.31 20.03
CA TYR A 71 -0.98 13.64 19.46
C TYR A 71 -2.16 13.24 20.36
N GLN A 72 -1.89 12.74 21.57
CA GLN A 72 -2.89 12.37 22.58
C GLN A 72 -3.96 11.40 22.03
N LEU A 73 -3.53 10.42 21.24
CA LEU A 73 -4.41 9.48 20.55
C LEU A 73 -5.22 8.61 21.54
N HIS A 74 -6.42 8.22 21.14
CA HIS A 74 -7.39 7.50 21.97
C HIS A 74 -8.27 6.57 21.12
N SER A 75 -9.23 5.88 21.75
CA SER A 75 -10.04 4.82 21.09
C SER A 75 -10.86 5.24 19.87
N ARG A 76 -11.09 6.53 19.66
CA ARG A 76 -11.82 7.08 18.51
C ARG A 76 -10.90 7.77 17.49
N TYR A 77 -9.62 7.92 17.83
CA TYR A 77 -8.60 8.53 16.98
C TYR A 77 -7.28 7.83 17.24
N GLN A 78 -7.06 6.74 16.52
CA GLN A 78 -6.05 5.73 16.80
C GLN A 78 -4.91 5.79 15.79
N LEU A 79 -3.75 5.25 16.17
CA LEU A 79 -2.70 4.90 15.21
C LEU A 79 -2.93 3.49 14.63
N LEU A 80 -2.91 3.35 13.30
CA LEU A 80 -2.96 2.05 12.64
C LEU A 80 -1.54 1.59 12.29
N VAL A 81 -1.16 0.39 12.74
CA VAL A 81 0.09 -0.24 12.34
C VAL A 81 -0.22 -1.53 11.59
N VAL A 82 0.42 -1.73 10.43
CA VAL A 82 0.24 -2.90 9.58
C VAL A 82 1.58 -3.58 9.30
N THR A 83 1.55 -4.89 9.11
CA THR A 83 2.73 -5.70 8.81
C THR A 83 2.33 -6.95 8.02
N PHE A 84 3.30 -7.70 7.50
CA PHE A 84 3.04 -8.89 6.69
C PHE A 84 2.58 -10.10 7.53
N THR A 85 3.21 -10.36 8.69
CA THR A 85 3.00 -11.62 9.45
C THR A 85 2.30 -11.42 10.79
N ARG A 86 1.56 -12.45 11.23
CA ARG A 86 0.89 -12.45 12.55
C ARG A 86 1.87 -12.37 13.72
N SER A 87 3.04 -13.00 13.59
CA SER A 87 4.11 -12.97 14.61
C SER A 87 4.73 -11.57 14.71
N ALA A 88 4.99 -10.89 13.58
CA ALA A 88 5.44 -9.50 13.56
C ALA A 88 4.38 -8.58 14.20
N ALA A 89 3.11 -8.75 13.85
CA ALA A 89 2.01 -7.95 14.43
C ALA A 89 1.93 -8.12 15.95
N ALA A 90 2.06 -9.34 16.46
CA ALA A 90 2.09 -9.62 17.90
C ALA A 90 3.32 -8.98 18.57
N SER A 91 4.50 -9.09 17.96
CA SER A 91 5.75 -8.51 18.49
C SER A 91 5.69 -6.98 18.56
N ILE A 92 5.26 -6.31 17.48
CA ILE A 92 5.11 -4.85 17.42
C ILE A 92 4.08 -4.39 18.45
N ARG A 93 2.92 -5.07 18.54
CA ARG A 93 1.87 -4.75 19.51
C ARG A 93 2.38 -4.82 20.95
N ALA A 94 3.17 -5.82 21.29
CA ALA A 94 3.75 -5.96 22.63
C ALA A 94 4.70 -4.79 22.94
N LYS A 95 5.62 -4.46 22.01
CA LYS A 95 6.58 -3.36 22.18
C LYS A 95 5.88 -2.00 22.37
N ILE A 96 4.92 -1.67 21.50
CA ILE A 96 4.14 -0.42 21.62
C ILE A 96 3.45 -0.38 22.99
N ARG A 97 2.83 -1.48 23.40
CA ARG A 97 2.12 -1.55 24.68
C ARG A 97 3.03 -1.29 25.88
N ASP A 98 4.26 -1.82 25.86
CA ASP A 98 5.21 -1.64 26.95
C ASP A 98 5.74 -0.20 27.02
N ASP A 99 6.00 0.43 25.86
CA ASP A 99 6.35 1.85 25.80
C ASP A 99 5.17 2.74 26.28
N LEU A 100 3.92 2.44 25.88
CA LEU A 100 2.74 3.19 26.32
C LEU A 100 2.44 3.06 27.83
N LYS A 101 2.70 1.88 28.44
CA LYS A 101 2.62 1.70 29.89
C LYS A 101 3.60 2.63 30.60
N THR A 102 4.82 2.71 30.09
CA THR A 102 5.88 3.57 30.61
C THR A 102 5.46 5.05 30.52
N LEU A 103 4.86 5.46 29.40
CA LEU A 103 4.36 6.82 29.17
C LEU A 103 3.03 7.16 29.88
N LYS A 104 2.39 6.17 30.52
CA LYS A 104 1.06 6.28 31.15
C LYS A 104 -0.02 6.80 30.18
N VAL A 105 -0.05 6.25 28.97
CA VAL A 105 -1.02 6.59 27.91
C VAL A 105 -2.01 5.42 27.71
N PRO A 106 -3.29 5.67 27.36
CA PRO A 106 -4.24 4.60 27.12
C PRO A 106 -3.76 3.62 26.04
N GLN A 107 -3.90 2.31 26.30
CA GLN A 107 -3.45 1.26 25.38
C GLN A 107 -4.44 0.98 24.24
N ASN A 108 -5.62 1.60 24.26
CA ASN A 108 -6.63 1.54 23.19
C ASN A 108 -6.46 2.65 22.15
N SER A 109 -5.32 3.35 22.16
CA SER A 109 -4.95 4.44 21.25
C SER A 109 -4.35 3.95 19.92
N PHE A 110 -4.21 2.63 19.73
CA PHE A 110 -3.65 2.05 18.52
C PHE A 110 -4.23 0.68 18.22
N VAL A 111 -4.11 0.28 16.96
CA VAL A 111 -4.41 -1.06 16.49
C VAL A 111 -3.25 -1.59 15.65
N VAL A 112 -3.04 -2.90 15.69
CA VAL A 112 -2.01 -3.57 14.89
C VAL A 112 -2.64 -4.74 14.17
N TYR A 113 -2.51 -4.80 12.85
CA TYR A 113 -3.07 -5.86 12.03
C TYR A 113 -2.02 -6.42 11.06
N THR A 114 -2.27 -7.62 10.53
CA THR A 114 -1.70 -7.95 9.22
C THR A 114 -2.53 -7.29 8.13
N LEU A 115 -1.97 -7.08 6.93
CA LEU A 115 -2.73 -6.47 5.81
C LEU A 115 -4.06 -7.19 5.53
N HIS A 116 -4.02 -8.51 5.35
CA HIS A 116 -5.24 -9.32 5.19
C HIS A 116 -6.16 -9.29 6.42
N GLY A 117 -5.59 -9.19 7.63
CA GLY A 117 -6.38 -9.11 8.87
C GLY A 117 -7.13 -7.78 8.99
N LEU A 118 -6.52 -6.68 8.57
CA LEU A 118 -7.15 -5.37 8.48
C LEU A 118 -8.27 -5.38 7.44
N ALA A 119 -8.00 -5.91 6.24
CA ALA A 119 -8.99 -5.98 5.18
C ALA A 119 -10.22 -6.81 5.58
N LEU A 120 -9.99 -7.98 6.18
CA LEU A 120 -11.06 -8.80 6.72
C LEU A 120 -11.83 -8.10 7.86
N TYR A 121 -11.14 -7.31 8.69
CA TYR A 121 -11.80 -6.53 9.75
C TYR A 121 -12.73 -5.45 9.19
N ILE A 122 -12.29 -4.72 8.15
CA ILE A 122 -13.11 -3.72 7.46
C ILE A 122 -14.31 -4.39 6.78
N ALA A 123 -14.08 -5.48 6.05
CA ALA A 123 -15.13 -6.22 5.35
C ALA A 123 -16.20 -6.78 6.31
N ASN A 124 -15.79 -7.39 7.45
CA ASN A 124 -16.72 -7.92 8.46
C ASN A 124 -17.56 -6.85 9.17
N ARG A 125 -17.07 -5.59 9.21
CA ARG A 125 -17.80 -4.50 9.88
C ARG A 125 -18.90 -3.91 8.99
N HIS A 126 -18.82 -4.15 7.68
CA HIS A 126 -19.80 -3.74 6.68
C HIS A 126 -20.10 -4.87 5.67
N PRO A 127 -20.66 -6.01 6.12
CA PRO A 127 -20.92 -7.16 5.25
C PRO A 127 -21.76 -6.80 4.02
N GLU A 128 -22.74 -5.91 4.20
CA GLU A 128 -23.65 -5.42 3.17
C GLU A 128 -22.97 -4.67 2.02
N LEU A 129 -21.81 -4.05 2.28
CA LEU A 129 -21.01 -3.35 1.27
C LEU A 129 -19.85 -4.20 0.75
N SER A 130 -19.36 -5.13 1.57
CA SER A 130 -18.19 -5.97 1.23
C SER A 130 -18.46 -6.87 0.01
N GLY A 131 -19.71 -7.29 -0.19
CA GLY A 131 -20.08 -8.26 -1.22
C GLY A 131 -19.51 -9.67 -0.97
N LEU A 132 -19.02 -9.93 0.25
CA LEU A 132 -18.55 -11.24 0.70
C LEU A 132 -19.50 -11.80 1.74
N ASN A 133 -19.92 -13.06 1.57
CA ASN A 133 -20.63 -13.79 2.62
C ASN A 133 -19.62 -14.45 3.56
N LEU A 134 -19.04 -13.66 4.47
CA LEU A 134 -17.92 -14.09 5.31
C LEU A 134 -18.27 -15.22 6.29
N ASP A 135 -19.55 -15.40 6.64
CA ASP A 135 -20.01 -16.45 7.56
C ASP A 135 -19.95 -17.85 6.93
N ASN A 136 -20.21 -17.96 5.62
CA ASN A 136 -20.22 -19.23 4.89
C ASN A 136 -18.95 -19.46 4.07
N SER A 137 -18.08 -18.44 3.98
CA SER A 137 -16.99 -18.49 3.03
C SER A 137 -15.79 -19.30 3.51
N THR A 138 -15.26 -20.14 2.63
CA THR A 138 -14.05 -20.92 2.91
C THR A 138 -12.83 -20.26 2.27
N LEU A 139 -11.80 -19.98 3.09
CA LEU A 139 -10.53 -19.44 2.62
C LEU A 139 -9.80 -20.45 1.72
N VAL A 140 -9.46 -20.03 0.51
CA VAL A 140 -8.69 -20.84 -0.44
C VAL A 140 -7.27 -21.02 0.07
N THR A 141 -6.91 -22.26 0.36
CA THR A 141 -5.52 -22.66 0.65
C THR A 141 -4.73 -22.89 -0.64
N PRO A 142 -3.39 -22.83 -0.62
CA PRO A 142 -2.57 -23.05 -1.83
C PRO A 142 -2.90 -24.36 -2.58
N ASN A 143 -3.13 -25.45 -1.85
CA ASN A 143 -3.49 -26.75 -2.44
C ASN A 143 -4.89 -26.76 -3.08
N GLN A 144 -5.82 -25.97 -2.55
CA GLN A 144 -7.14 -25.78 -3.19
C GLN A 144 -7.02 -24.93 -4.44
N SER A 145 -6.15 -23.91 -4.45
CA SER A 145 -5.89 -23.06 -5.61
C SER A 145 -5.51 -23.88 -6.84
N HIS A 146 -4.57 -24.82 -6.73
CA HIS A 146 -4.20 -25.68 -7.87
C HIS A 146 -5.38 -26.50 -8.44
N ARG A 147 -6.26 -27.02 -7.57
CA ARG A 147 -7.46 -27.76 -8.01
C ARG A 147 -8.48 -26.84 -8.67
N LEU A 148 -8.64 -25.62 -8.17
CA LEU A 148 -9.51 -24.60 -8.75
C LEU A 148 -9.01 -24.15 -10.12
N ILE A 149 -7.71 -23.90 -10.25
CA ILE A 149 -7.08 -23.53 -11.53
C ILE A 149 -7.28 -24.64 -12.56
N ARG A 150 -7.07 -25.90 -12.19
CA ARG A 150 -7.34 -27.03 -13.10
C ARG A 150 -8.80 -27.07 -13.54
N ALA A 151 -9.74 -26.94 -12.60
CA ALA A 151 -11.17 -26.90 -12.92
C ALA A 151 -11.54 -25.70 -13.82
N CYS A 152 -10.91 -24.54 -13.58
CA CYS A 152 -11.05 -23.34 -14.37
C CYS A 152 -10.61 -23.57 -15.82
N VAL A 153 -9.44 -24.17 -16.04
CA VAL A 153 -8.94 -24.51 -17.38
C VAL A 153 -9.90 -25.44 -18.10
N GLU A 154 -10.43 -26.45 -17.42
CA GLU A 154 -11.41 -27.37 -18.03
C GLU A 154 -12.71 -26.67 -18.43
N GLN A 155 -13.25 -25.80 -17.57
CA GLN A 155 -14.44 -25.01 -17.91
C GLN A 155 -14.17 -24.02 -19.04
N TRP A 156 -12.98 -23.41 -19.07
CA TRP A 156 -12.60 -22.50 -20.14
C TRP A 156 -12.51 -23.22 -21.49
N ILE A 157 -11.90 -24.41 -21.54
CA ILE A 157 -11.84 -25.24 -22.75
C ILE A 157 -13.25 -25.58 -23.24
N ALA A 158 -14.16 -25.93 -22.33
CA ALA A 158 -15.54 -26.24 -22.67
C ALA A 158 -16.32 -25.02 -23.23
N ASN A 159 -16.09 -23.85 -22.66
CA ASN A 159 -16.80 -22.61 -23.04
C ASN A 159 -16.21 -21.92 -24.27
N TYR A 160 -14.91 -22.12 -24.55
CA TYR A 160 -14.19 -21.48 -25.65
C TYR A 160 -13.49 -22.51 -26.57
N PRO A 161 -14.22 -23.49 -27.13
CA PRO A 161 -13.60 -24.59 -27.88
C PRO A 161 -12.85 -24.13 -29.12
N ARG A 162 -13.32 -23.07 -29.80
CA ARG A 162 -12.65 -22.51 -30.99
C ARG A 162 -11.26 -21.97 -30.66
N ARG A 163 -11.13 -21.18 -29.57
CA ARG A 163 -9.83 -20.63 -29.13
C ARG A 163 -8.88 -21.74 -28.73
N TYR A 164 -9.39 -22.76 -28.03
CA TYR A 164 -8.59 -23.92 -27.64
C TYR A 164 -8.10 -24.73 -28.85
N LEU A 165 -8.95 -24.93 -29.87
CA LEU A 165 -8.55 -25.59 -31.12
C LEU A 165 -7.43 -24.83 -31.84
N THR A 166 -7.50 -23.50 -31.91
CA THR A 166 -6.42 -22.67 -32.48
C THR A 166 -5.09 -22.87 -31.74
N LEU A 167 -5.10 -22.99 -30.40
CA LEU A 167 -3.89 -23.30 -29.62
C LEU A 167 -3.34 -24.71 -29.91
N LEU A 168 -4.22 -25.69 -30.17
CA LEU A 168 -3.82 -27.05 -30.51
C LEU A 168 -3.19 -27.12 -31.91
N GLU A 169 -3.80 -26.46 -32.89
CA GLU A 169 -3.32 -26.38 -34.27
C GLU A 169 -1.94 -25.71 -34.35
N GLY A 170 -1.73 -24.64 -33.59
CA GLY A 170 -0.46 -23.90 -33.55
C GLY A 170 -0.02 -23.36 -34.93
N ARG A 171 1.21 -22.85 -35.04
CA ARG A 171 1.71 -22.21 -36.28
C ARG A 171 2.03 -23.18 -37.42
N SER A 172 2.41 -24.40 -37.07
CA SER A 172 2.77 -25.46 -38.00
C SER A 172 2.23 -26.76 -37.44
N PHE A 173 1.20 -27.29 -38.10
CA PHE A 173 0.68 -28.62 -37.85
C PHE A 173 1.03 -29.48 -39.07
N ASP A 174 1.92 -30.45 -38.87
CA ASP A 174 2.33 -31.45 -39.87
C ASP A 174 1.30 -32.57 -40.04
N GLY A 175 0.20 -32.53 -39.27
CA GLY A 175 -0.84 -33.55 -39.29
C GLY A 175 -0.60 -34.70 -38.30
N GLU A 176 0.51 -34.68 -37.56
CA GLU A 176 0.87 -35.81 -36.70
C GLU A 176 0.01 -35.83 -35.42
N GLU A 177 -0.70 -36.94 -35.21
CA GLU A 177 -1.58 -37.12 -34.05
C GLU A 177 -0.80 -37.12 -32.73
N THR A 178 0.45 -37.57 -32.75
CA THR A 178 1.38 -37.55 -31.61
C THR A 178 1.69 -36.12 -31.15
N GLU A 179 1.96 -35.19 -32.07
CA GLU A 179 2.24 -33.79 -31.75
C GLU A 179 0.99 -33.10 -31.20
N ARG A 180 -0.18 -33.38 -31.79
CA ARG A 180 -1.47 -32.88 -31.27
C ARG A 180 -1.72 -33.33 -29.84
N LEU A 181 -1.52 -34.62 -29.54
CA LEU A 181 -1.69 -35.17 -28.18
C LEU A 181 -0.68 -34.57 -27.20
N ARG A 182 0.57 -34.36 -27.63
CA ARG A 182 1.60 -33.69 -26.82
C ARG A 182 1.19 -32.26 -26.46
N ARG A 183 0.75 -31.46 -27.45
CA ARG A 183 0.28 -30.08 -27.22
C ARG A 183 -0.94 -30.05 -26.32
N GLN A 184 -1.90 -30.95 -26.53
CA GLN A 184 -3.06 -31.10 -25.67
C GLN A 184 -2.66 -31.36 -24.21
N SER A 185 -1.68 -32.24 -23.99
CA SER A 185 -1.16 -32.50 -22.65
C SER A 185 -0.55 -31.23 -22.06
N VAL A 186 0.43 -30.63 -22.74
CA VAL A 186 1.18 -29.45 -22.26
C VAL A 186 0.27 -28.25 -22.01
N LEU A 187 -0.69 -27.97 -22.90
CA LEU A 187 -1.65 -26.88 -22.71
C LEU A 187 -2.48 -27.05 -21.45
N ARG A 188 -2.93 -28.28 -21.16
CA ARG A 188 -3.81 -28.57 -20.02
C ARG A 188 -3.06 -28.72 -18.70
N THR A 189 -1.80 -29.13 -18.71
CA THR A 189 -1.02 -29.39 -17.49
C THR A 189 -0.07 -28.27 -17.11
N GLU A 190 0.38 -27.45 -18.05
CA GLU A 190 1.42 -26.44 -17.81
C GLU A 190 0.99 -25.06 -18.30
N VAL A 191 0.73 -24.88 -19.60
CA VAL A 191 0.59 -23.54 -20.20
C VAL A 191 -0.67 -22.82 -19.70
N LEU A 192 -1.86 -23.40 -19.86
CA LEU A 192 -3.10 -22.76 -19.43
C LEU A 192 -3.20 -22.64 -17.90
N PRO A 193 -2.80 -23.64 -17.09
CA PRO A 193 -2.74 -23.48 -15.64
C PRO A 193 -1.80 -22.35 -15.18
N ASN A 194 -0.60 -22.25 -15.76
CA ASN A 194 0.35 -21.19 -15.41
C ASN A 194 -0.19 -19.82 -15.85
N LEU A 195 -0.73 -19.71 -17.07
CA LEU A 195 -1.36 -18.47 -17.53
C LEU A 195 -2.53 -18.07 -16.63
N ALA A 196 -3.40 -19.02 -16.25
CA ALA A 196 -4.51 -18.78 -15.33
C ALA A 196 -3.98 -18.28 -13.98
N TYR A 197 -3.01 -18.95 -13.39
CA TYR A 197 -2.40 -18.55 -12.12
C TYR A 197 -1.87 -17.11 -12.19
N THR A 198 -1.03 -16.81 -13.19
CA THR A 198 -0.44 -15.49 -13.39
C THR A 198 -1.51 -14.43 -13.60
N VAL A 199 -2.44 -14.60 -14.55
CA VAL A 199 -3.44 -13.57 -14.83
C VAL A 199 -4.36 -13.33 -13.65
N ILE A 200 -4.79 -14.37 -12.93
CA ILE A 200 -5.71 -14.21 -11.80
C ILE A 200 -5.03 -13.36 -10.72
N HIS A 201 -3.78 -13.66 -10.38
CA HIS A 201 -3.05 -12.90 -9.37
C HIS A 201 -2.69 -11.48 -9.82
N GLU A 202 -2.12 -11.30 -11.01
CA GLU A 202 -1.72 -9.98 -11.50
C GLU A 202 -2.91 -9.05 -11.75
N ALA A 203 -3.98 -9.57 -12.36
CA ALA A 203 -5.20 -8.78 -12.59
C ALA A 203 -5.86 -8.38 -11.28
N LYS A 204 -6.03 -9.32 -10.33
CA LYS A 204 -6.57 -8.99 -9.01
C LYS A 204 -5.70 -7.95 -8.30
N SER A 205 -4.39 -8.15 -8.25
CA SER A 205 -3.45 -7.23 -7.61
C SER A 205 -3.43 -5.83 -8.23
N SER A 206 -3.80 -5.72 -9.50
CA SER A 206 -3.96 -4.44 -10.20
C SER A 206 -5.38 -3.86 -10.07
N GLY A 207 -6.30 -4.56 -9.41
CA GLY A 207 -7.70 -4.18 -9.28
C GLY A 207 -8.53 -4.39 -10.55
N LEU A 208 -8.03 -5.14 -11.52
CA LEU A 208 -8.71 -5.42 -12.79
C LEU A 208 -9.74 -6.55 -12.62
N LEU A 209 -10.91 -6.34 -13.21
CA LEU A 209 -11.97 -7.33 -13.34
C LEU A 209 -11.82 -8.13 -14.65
N PRO A 210 -12.47 -9.30 -14.78
CA PRO A 210 -12.45 -10.03 -16.04
C PRO A 210 -12.96 -9.21 -17.23
N ALA A 211 -13.92 -8.31 -17.01
CA ALA A 211 -14.44 -7.41 -18.04
C ALA A 211 -13.38 -6.42 -18.54
N ASP A 212 -12.53 -5.90 -17.65
CA ASP A 212 -11.45 -4.98 -18.01
C ASP A 212 -10.42 -5.69 -18.90
N LEU A 213 -10.08 -6.93 -18.58
CA LEU A 213 -9.18 -7.74 -19.42
C LEU A 213 -9.79 -8.05 -20.80
N TRP A 214 -11.09 -8.30 -20.87
CA TRP A 214 -11.78 -8.45 -22.15
C TRP A 214 -11.66 -7.18 -23.00
N HIS A 215 -11.92 -6.02 -22.41
CA HIS A 215 -11.78 -4.74 -23.09
C HIS A 215 -10.33 -4.47 -23.55
N LEU A 216 -9.34 -4.75 -22.69
CA LEU A 216 -7.91 -4.65 -23.07
C LEU A 216 -7.54 -5.62 -24.20
N SER A 217 -8.17 -6.79 -24.26
CA SER A 217 -7.95 -7.76 -25.34
C SER A 217 -8.48 -7.29 -26.70
N GLU A 218 -9.48 -6.40 -26.72
CA GLU A 218 -9.99 -5.80 -27.97
C GLU A 218 -9.02 -4.75 -28.53
N GLN A 219 -8.24 -4.12 -27.65
CA GLN A 219 -7.26 -3.09 -28.00
C GLN A 219 -5.89 -3.66 -28.37
N THR A 220 -5.67 -4.95 -28.09
CA THR A 220 -4.40 -5.62 -28.35
C THR A 220 -4.57 -6.62 -29.49
N THR A 221 -3.70 -6.53 -30.49
CA THR A 221 -3.66 -7.53 -31.57
C THR A 221 -2.52 -8.51 -31.31
N ASP A 222 -2.87 -9.72 -30.91
CA ASP A 222 -1.94 -10.85 -30.86
C ASP A 222 -2.53 -12.08 -31.57
N GLU A 223 -1.65 -12.89 -32.16
CA GLU A 223 -2.04 -14.01 -33.04
C GLU A 223 -2.94 -15.04 -32.35
N TYR A 224 -2.71 -15.27 -31.04
CA TYR A 224 -3.44 -16.26 -30.26
C TYR A 224 -4.54 -15.68 -29.36
N GLY A 225 -4.68 -14.35 -29.26
CA GLY A 225 -5.65 -13.77 -28.34
C GLY A 225 -5.32 -14.06 -26.87
N ILE A 226 -4.06 -13.97 -26.44
CA ILE A 226 -3.59 -14.37 -25.10
C ILE A 226 -4.36 -13.60 -24.02
N LEU A 227 -4.53 -12.28 -24.16
CA LEU A 227 -5.30 -11.49 -23.20
C LEU A 227 -6.77 -11.92 -23.12
N ALA A 228 -7.36 -12.29 -24.25
CA ALA A 228 -8.72 -12.81 -24.28
C ALA A 228 -8.83 -14.22 -23.67
N ILE A 229 -7.83 -15.08 -23.87
CA ILE A 229 -7.71 -16.37 -23.17
C ILE A 229 -7.62 -16.12 -21.67
N ALA A 230 -6.76 -15.19 -21.26
CA ALA A 230 -6.52 -14.84 -19.87
C ALA A 230 -7.78 -14.25 -19.19
N ALA A 231 -8.51 -13.37 -19.88
CA ALA A 231 -9.81 -12.83 -19.45
C ALA A 231 -10.84 -13.95 -19.25
N GLY A 232 -10.93 -14.87 -20.21
CA GLY A 232 -11.81 -16.03 -20.12
C GLY A 232 -11.46 -16.95 -18.94
N LEU A 233 -10.17 -17.26 -18.72
CA LEU A 233 -9.71 -18.06 -17.59
C LEU A 233 -10.04 -17.37 -16.26
N TYR A 234 -9.74 -16.09 -16.13
CA TYR A 234 -10.06 -15.34 -14.91
C TYR A 234 -11.58 -15.31 -14.64
N GLN A 235 -12.39 -15.12 -15.68
CA GLN A 235 -13.86 -15.18 -15.58
C GLN A 235 -14.36 -16.54 -15.07
N GLN A 236 -13.81 -17.65 -15.57
CA GLN A 236 -14.18 -18.99 -15.10
C GLN A 236 -13.76 -19.20 -13.65
N TYR A 237 -12.56 -18.76 -13.28
CA TYR A 237 -12.09 -18.83 -11.90
C TYR A 237 -13.04 -18.11 -10.94
N GLN A 238 -13.40 -16.85 -11.23
CA GLN A 238 -14.34 -16.07 -10.40
C GLN A 238 -15.71 -16.75 -10.30
N THR A 239 -16.18 -17.38 -11.38
CA THR A 239 -17.44 -18.13 -11.39
C THR A 239 -17.37 -19.33 -10.45
N ILE A 240 -16.29 -20.12 -10.53
CA ILE A 240 -16.08 -21.28 -9.66
C ILE A 240 -15.98 -20.86 -8.20
N VAL A 241 -15.13 -19.86 -7.90
CA VAL A 241 -14.91 -19.34 -6.55
C VAL A 241 -16.22 -18.86 -5.94
N ARG A 242 -17.01 -18.06 -6.67
CA ARG A 242 -18.32 -17.59 -6.21
C ARG A 242 -19.32 -18.72 -5.99
N SER A 243 -19.39 -19.68 -6.91
CA SER A 243 -20.32 -20.83 -6.80
C SER A 243 -20.06 -21.74 -5.60
N ARG A 244 -18.82 -21.74 -5.10
CA ARG A 244 -18.38 -22.57 -3.95
C ARG A 244 -18.24 -21.77 -2.66
N GLU A 245 -18.65 -20.50 -2.66
CA GLU A 245 -18.45 -19.57 -1.53
C GLU A 245 -16.98 -19.58 -1.06
N PHE A 246 -16.05 -19.57 -2.01
CA PHE A 246 -14.63 -19.47 -1.71
C PHE A 246 -14.18 -18.01 -1.72
N ILE A 247 -13.16 -17.72 -0.91
CA ILE A 247 -12.53 -16.41 -0.82
C ILE A 247 -11.02 -16.63 -0.86
N ASP A 248 -10.31 -15.91 -1.71
CA ASP A 248 -8.85 -15.83 -1.64
C ASP A 248 -8.36 -14.57 -0.90
N TYR A 249 -7.05 -14.47 -0.70
CA TYR A 249 -6.45 -13.37 0.04
C TYR A 249 -6.65 -12.02 -0.66
N ASP A 250 -6.61 -12.00 -1.99
CA ASP A 250 -6.81 -10.79 -2.79
C ASP A 250 -8.28 -10.33 -2.70
N ASP A 251 -9.23 -11.25 -2.69
CA ASP A 251 -10.66 -10.97 -2.48
C ASP A 251 -10.93 -10.27 -1.14
N MET A 252 -10.15 -10.57 -0.08
CA MET A 252 -10.27 -9.85 1.19
C MET A 252 -9.90 -8.36 1.05
N ILE A 253 -8.81 -8.07 0.33
CA ILE A 253 -8.36 -6.69 0.10
C ILE A 253 -9.36 -5.94 -0.78
N LEU A 254 -9.81 -6.57 -1.87
CA LEU A 254 -10.81 -6.01 -2.79
C LEU A 254 -12.14 -5.72 -2.08
N ALA A 255 -12.59 -6.60 -1.18
CA ALA A 255 -13.80 -6.37 -0.42
C ALA A 255 -13.67 -5.20 0.56
N ALA A 256 -12.52 -5.05 1.22
CA ALA A 256 -12.25 -3.89 2.05
C ALA A 256 -12.24 -2.59 1.23
N LEU A 257 -11.61 -2.60 0.05
CA LEU A 257 -11.64 -1.45 -0.86
C LEU A 257 -13.06 -1.11 -1.31
N ARG A 258 -13.88 -2.11 -1.65
CA ARG A 258 -15.29 -1.92 -2.00
C ARG A 258 -16.10 -1.28 -0.87
N VAL A 259 -15.86 -1.67 0.39
CA VAL A 259 -16.48 -1.00 1.55
C VAL A 259 -16.08 0.48 1.60
N LEU A 260 -14.83 0.81 1.28
CA LEU A 260 -14.28 2.16 1.29
C LEU A 260 -14.63 2.97 0.02
N GLU A 261 -15.26 2.39 -1.00
CA GLU A 261 -15.85 3.14 -2.11
C GLU A 261 -17.01 4.01 -1.61
N ASN A 262 -17.72 3.58 -0.57
CA ASN A 262 -18.73 4.41 0.08
C ASN A 262 -18.09 5.56 0.87
N ASP A 263 -18.32 6.79 0.42
CA ASP A 263 -17.71 7.99 0.99
C ASP A 263 -17.94 8.16 2.51
N ALA A 264 -19.17 7.91 2.98
CA ALA A 264 -19.51 8.08 4.40
C ALA A 264 -18.77 7.07 5.29
N ILE A 265 -18.66 5.82 4.82
CA ILE A 265 -17.91 4.77 5.54
C ILE A 265 -16.41 5.05 5.45
N ARG A 266 -15.89 5.42 4.28
CA ARG A 266 -14.49 5.79 4.10
C ARG A 266 -14.07 6.90 5.04
N GLN A 267 -14.87 7.97 5.14
CA GLN A 267 -14.62 9.07 6.07
C GLN A 267 -14.68 8.62 7.53
N LEU A 268 -15.56 7.70 7.90
CA LEU A 268 -15.60 7.14 9.26
C LEU A 268 -14.27 6.46 9.61
N TRP A 269 -13.72 5.65 8.69
CA TRP A 269 -12.43 4.99 8.89
C TRP A 269 -11.25 5.98 8.89
N GLN A 270 -11.22 6.93 7.96
CA GLN A 270 -10.21 8.00 7.91
C GLN A 270 -10.24 8.87 9.17
N ASN A 271 -11.43 9.19 9.69
CA ASN A 271 -11.60 9.92 10.95
C ASN A 271 -11.23 9.08 12.18
N GLN A 272 -11.21 7.75 12.07
CA GLN A 272 -10.80 6.87 13.15
C GLN A 272 -9.27 6.74 13.23
N PHE A 273 -8.55 6.88 12.12
CA PHE A 273 -7.11 6.69 12.06
C PHE A 273 -6.35 8.00 11.86
N PHE A 274 -5.48 8.35 12.81
CA PHE A 274 -4.60 9.52 12.71
C PHE A 274 -3.54 9.34 11.62
N ALA A 275 -2.95 8.15 11.56
CA ALA A 275 -1.90 7.79 10.62
C ALA A 275 -1.78 6.28 10.45
N VAL A 276 -1.16 5.86 9.36
CA VAL A 276 -0.87 4.46 9.03
C VAL A 276 0.63 4.23 9.00
N PHE A 277 1.11 3.25 9.76
CA PHE A 277 2.52 2.83 9.75
C PHE A 277 2.61 1.41 9.18
N GLU A 278 3.35 1.23 8.10
CA GLU A 278 3.58 -0.06 7.46
C GLU A 278 5.00 -0.58 7.71
N ASP A 279 5.10 -1.84 8.16
CA ASP A 279 6.34 -2.62 8.20
C ASP A 279 6.39 -3.61 7.03
N GLU A 280 7.60 -3.88 6.55
CA GLU A 280 7.89 -4.72 5.38
C GLU A 280 7.21 -4.23 4.08
N ALA A 281 7.26 -2.91 3.85
CA ALA A 281 6.63 -2.25 2.71
C ALA A 281 7.12 -2.76 1.32
N GLN A 282 8.29 -3.39 1.26
CA GLN A 282 8.79 -4.00 0.02
C GLN A 282 7.97 -5.23 -0.44
N ASP A 283 7.21 -5.84 0.46
CA ASP A 283 6.42 -7.05 0.21
C ASP A 283 4.91 -6.75 0.04
N SER A 284 4.54 -5.47 -0.05
CA SER A 284 3.15 -5.05 -0.28
C SER A 284 2.78 -5.13 -1.77
N THR A 285 1.55 -5.55 -2.07
CA THR A 285 0.99 -5.46 -3.43
C THR A 285 0.38 -4.07 -3.71
N PRO A 286 0.16 -3.68 -4.98
CA PRO A 286 -0.54 -2.44 -5.33
C PRO A 286 -1.92 -2.30 -4.68
N LEU A 287 -2.73 -3.37 -4.64
CA LEU A 287 -4.01 -3.35 -3.93
C LEU A 287 -3.84 -3.03 -2.43
N GLN A 288 -2.85 -3.65 -1.78
CA GLN A 288 -2.60 -3.43 -0.37
C GLN A 288 -2.14 -1.98 -0.12
N TYR A 289 -1.25 -1.46 -0.96
CA TYR A 289 -0.83 -0.06 -0.91
C TYR A 289 -2.02 0.90 -1.09
N ARG A 290 -2.89 0.65 -2.07
CA ARG A 290 -4.11 1.44 -2.30
C ARG A 290 -5.03 1.46 -1.07
N LEU A 291 -5.20 0.31 -0.39
CA LEU A 291 -5.96 0.23 0.85
C LEU A 291 -5.34 1.12 1.94
N LEU A 292 -4.02 1.05 2.13
CA LEU A 292 -3.33 1.88 3.12
C LEU A 292 -3.40 3.37 2.78
N GLN A 293 -3.20 3.75 1.52
CA GLN A 293 -3.30 5.13 1.07
C GLN A 293 -4.70 5.69 1.31
N THR A 294 -5.74 4.90 1.00
CA THR A 294 -7.14 5.28 1.24
C THR A 294 -7.40 5.54 2.72
N LEU A 295 -6.88 4.69 3.62
CA LEU A 295 -7.04 4.85 5.07
C LEU A 295 -6.18 5.98 5.66
N ALA A 296 -5.02 6.26 5.07
CA ALA A 296 -4.09 7.29 5.51
C ALA A 296 -4.45 8.70 5.00
N THR A 297 -5.40 8.81 4.09
CA THR A 297 -5.83 10.09 3.51
C THR A 297 -6.58 10.92 4.56
N LEU A 298 -6.13 12.16 4.76
CA LEU A 298 -6.75 13.10 5.65
C LEU A 298 -8.08 13.62 5.05
N PRO A 299 -9.15 13.77 5.85
CA PRO A 299 -10.40 14.35 5.38
C PRO A 299 -10.17 15.80 4.91
N ALA A 300 -10.82 16.21 3.82
CA ALA A 300 -10.73 17.57 3.28
C ALA A 300 -11.15 18.68 4.27
N SER A 301 -11.85 18.33 5.35
CA SER A 301 -12.25 19.23 6.44
C SER A 301 -11.24 19.33 7.59
N ALA A 302 -10.13 18.61 7.54
CA ALA A 302 -9.06 18.72 8.51
C ALA A 302 -8.13 19.87 8.09
N GLU A 303 -8.41 21.09 8.53
CA GLU A 303 -7.36 22.11 8.52
C GLU A 303 -6.16 21.58 9.33
N PRO A 304 -4.92 21.76 8.85
CA PRO A 304 -3.74 21.29 9.53
C PRO A 304 -3.55 22.12 10.80
N ASN A 305 -4.13 21.67 11.92
CA ASN A 305 -3.65 22.04 13.25
C ASN A 305 -2.27 21.38 13.45
N LEU A 306 -1.27 21.86 12.72
CA LEU A 306 0.14 21.63 12.99
C LEU A 306 0.52 22.57 14.15
N PRO A 307 0.82 22.07 15.36
CA PRO A 307 1.36 22.91 16.41
C PRO A 307 2.82 23.23 16.07
N PHE A 308 3.26 24.45 16.40
CA PHE A 308 4.60 25.01 16.23
C PHE A 308 4.87 25.82 14.93
N SER A 309 4.15 26.93 14.74
CA SER A 309 4.71 28.12 14.09
C SER A 309 4.92 29.25 15.12
N ASN A 310 5.96 29.13 15.95
CA ASN A 310 6.49 30.28 16.67
C ASN A 310 7.91 30.57 16.18
N ALA A 311 7.97 31.31 15.09
CA ALA A 311 9.14 32.12 14.73
C ALA A 311 8.63 33.50 14.33
N LYS A 312 8.38 34.36 15.32
CA LYS A 312 8.32 35.81 15.10
C LYS A 312 9.73 36.27 14.75
N GLY A 313 9.99 36.44 13.47
CA GLY A 313 11.08 37.30 12.98
C GLY A 313 10.54 38.70 12.81
N GLU A 314 10.97 39.62 13.67
CA GLU A 314 10.81 41.06 13.51
C GLU A 314 11.41 41.50 12.17
N GLN A 315 10.64 42.22 11.34
CA GLN A 315 11.23 43.17 10.39
C GLN A 315 10.41 44.47 10.36
N THR A 316 11.15 45.54 10.64
CA THR A 316 10.80 46.94 10.71
C THR A 316 10.55 47.57 9.33
N SER A 317 9.71 48.61 9.35
CA SER A 317 9.32 49.55 8.28
C SER A 317 10.43 50.04 7.32
N THR A 318 10.09 50.34 6.06
CA THR A 318 9.98 51.73 5.51
C THR A 318 9.68 51.80 3.98
N SER A 319 8.75 52.71 3.63
CA SER A 319 8.73 53.61 2.44
C SER A 319 8.18 53.17 1.04
N GLN A 320 6.89 53.44 0.78
CA GLN A 320 6.28 54.49 -0.12
C GLN A 320 6.72 54.70 -1.64
N PRO A 321 5.92 55.35 -2.53
CA PRO A 321 5.06 54.67 -3.54
C PRO A 321 4.99 55.30 -5.00
N TRP A 322 4.15 54.69 -5.89
CA TRP A 322 3.52 55.18 -7.17
C TRP A 322 4.29 55.10 -8.52
N PRO A 323 3.63 55.15 -9.71
CA PRO A 323 2.20 55.35 -10.01
C PRO A 323 1.51 54.34 -10.98
N ILE A 324 0.19 54.52 -11.05
CA ILE A 324 -0.80 53.90 -11.94
C ILE A 324 -0.75 54.53 -13.33
N ASP A 325 -0.93 53.72 -14.39
CA ASP A 325 -1.47 54.20 -15.66
C ASP A 325 -2.54 53.22 -16.20
N HIS A 326 -3.64 53.82 -16.67
CA HIS A 326 -4.80 53.15 -17.28
C HIS A 326 -4.58 52.90 -18.77
N ALA A 327 -4.98 51.73 -19.29
CA ALA A 327 -5.99 51.60 -20.36
C ALA A 327 -6.00 50.23 -21.09
N THR A 328 -7.22 49.84 -21.48
CA THR A 328 -7.64 48.98 -22.61
C THR A 328 -7.63 47.44 -22.54
N ARG A 329 -8.86 46.92 -22.32
CA ARG A 329 -9.64 45.99 -23.17
C ARG A 329 -9.16 44.54 -23.40
N THR A 330 -9.96 43.64 -22.80
CA THR A 330 -10.56 42.42 -23.37
C THR A 330 -9.65 41.43 -24.12
N THR A 331 -9.26 40.36 -23.41
CA THR A 331 -9.43 38.98 -23.87
C THR A 331 -9.37 38.03 -22.66
N SER A 332 -10.41 37.24 -22.49
CA SER A 332 -10.53 36.14 -21.55
C SER A 332 -9.42 35.11 -21.80
N GLN A 333 -8.48 35.00 -20.86
CA GLN A 333 -7.55 33.89 -20.71
C GLN A 333 -7.90 33.11 -19.43
N PRO A 334 -7.78 31.77 -19.46
CA PRO A 334 -8.17 30.92 -18.35
C PRO A 334 -7.25 31.16 -17.14
N LEU A 335 -7.83 31.11 -15.94
CA LEU A 335 -7.10 31.18 -14.68
C LEU A 335 -5.96 30.17 -14.69
N THR A 336 -4.74 30.68 -14.77
CA THR A 336 -3.51 29.98 -14.42
C THR A 336 -3.63 29.54 -12.96
N SER A 337 -3.92 28.25 -12.77
CA SER A 337 -3.79 27.56 -11.49
C SER A 337 -2.35 27.71 -11.02
N GLN A 338 -2.17 28.44 -9.92
CA GLN A 338 -0.94 28.40 -9.14
C GLN A 338 -0.66 26.93 -8.74
N PRO A 339 0.60 26.50 -8.64
CA PRO A 339 0.91 25.13 -8.23
C PRO A 339 0.49 24.96 -6.77
N LEU A 340 -0.42 24.02 -6.51
CA LEU A 340 -0.71 23.53 -5.17
C LEU A 340 0.59 22.96 -4.57
N THR A 341 0.94 23.43 -3.37
CA THR A 341 2.09 22.98 -2.58
C THR A 341 1.98 21.50 -2.20
N PRO A 342 3.11 20.78 -1.98
CA PRO A 342 3.15 19.32 -1.97
C PRO A 342 2.45 18.68 -0.76
N ASP A 343 1.50 17.79 -1.06
CA ASP A 343 1.06 16.58 -0.36
C ASP A 343 0.91 16.58 1.17
N HIS A 344 0.16 17.53 1.73
CA HIS A 344 -0.38 17.45 3.09
C HIS A 344 -1.58 16.50 3.21
N THR A 345 -1.83 15.63 2.24
CA THR A 345 -3.07 14.84 2.17
C THR A 345 -2.97 13.46 2.82
N LEU A 346 -1.76 12.97 3.11
CA LEU A 346 -1.53 11.60 3.58
C LEU A 346 -0.68 11.55 4.86
N ASN A 347 -1.16 10.84 5.88
CA ASN A 347 -0.37 10.50 7.07
C ASN A 347 0.08 9.04 7.01
N LEU A 348 1.16 8.77 6.29
CA LEU A 348 1.64 7.42 5.98
C LEU A 348 3.14 7.28 6.20
N ILE A 349 3.56 6.35 7.05
CA ILE A 349 4.97 5.92 7.17
C ILE A 349 5.10 4.52 6.56
N ARG A 350 6.04 4.34 5.64
CA ARG A 350 6.38 3.03 5.08
C ARG A 350 7.83 2.66 5.40
N VAL A 351 8.02 1.52 6.04
CA VAL A 351 9.34 1.01 6.46
C VAL A 351 9.62 -0.29 5.73
N GLY A 352 10.78 -0.40 5.10
CA GLY A 352 11.11 -1.58 4.31
C GLY A 352 12.59 -1.68 3.92
N ASP A 353 12.93 -2.81 3.32
CA ASP A 353 14.24 -3.07 2.71
C ASP A 353 14.03 -3.61 1.29
N PRO A 354 14.28 -2.81 0.23
CA PRO A 354 14.12 -3.30 -1.14
C PRO A 354 14.97 -4.54 -1.44
N ASN A 355 16.11 -4.72 -0.76
CA ASN A 355 16.99 -5.87 -0.97
C ASN A 355 16.49 -7.15 -0.27
N GLN A 356 15.41 -7.07 0.52
CA GLN A 356 14.77 -8.23 1.16
C GLN A 356 13.44 -8.62 0.53
N ALA A 357 13.06 -8.00 -0.60
CA ALA A 357 11.86 -8.39 -1.34
C ALA A 357 12.06 -9.77 -1.97
N ILE A 358 11.51 -10.79 -1.32
CA ILE A 358 11.62 -12.19 -1.75
C ILE A 358 10.28 -12.77 -2.22
N ASN A 359 9.17 -12.03 -2.02
CA ASN A 359 7.84 -12.50 -2.34
C ASN A 359 7.42 -12.24 -3.80
N SER A 360 8.19 -11.49 -4.58
CA SER A 360 7.87 -11.14 -5.98
C SER A 360 7.79 -12.34 -6.92
N THR A 361 8.46 -13.45 -6.58
CA THR A 361 8.36 -14.70 -7.37
C THR A 361 7.08 -15.49 -7.09
N PHE A 362 6.40 -15.22 -5.97
CA PHE A 362 5.26 -16.03 -5.47
C PHE A 362 3.98 -15.22 -5.32
N THR A 363 4.07 -13.90 -5.38
CA THR A 363 2.98 -12.96 -5.23
C THR A 363 3.22 -11.76 -6.15
N PRO A 364 2.19 -11.01 -6.53
CA PRO A 364 2.32 -9.76 -7.28
C PRO A 364 2.99 -8.60 -6.51
N ALA A 365 3.59 -8.86 -5.35
CA ALA A 365 4.33 -7.85 -4.61
C ALA A 365 5.63 -7.54 -5.35
N ASP A 366 5.91 -6.27 -5.59
CA ASP A 366 7.12 -5.84 -6.28
C ASP A 366 7.81 -4.72 -5.49
N PRO A 367 9.13 -4.85 -5.17
CA PRO A 367 9.88 -3.79 -4.50
C PRO A 367 9.85 -2.45 -5.27
N ILE A 368 9.52 -2.44 -6.56
CA ILE A 368 9.40 -1.24 -7.38
C ILE A 368 8.42 -0.22 -6.77
N TYR A 369 7.30 -0.68 -6.19
CA TYR A 369 6.31 0.22 -5.59
C TYR A 369 6.84 0.89 -4.32
N PHE A 370 7.61 0.17 -3.52
CA PHE A 370 8.27 0.77 -2.35
C PHE A 370 9.42 1.69 -2.77
N ASN A 371 10.15 1.34 -3.84
CA ASN A 371 11.20 2.19 -4.41
C ASN A 371 10.64 3.51 -4.95
N TRP A 372 9.50 3.49 -5.67
CA TRP A 372 8.83 4.71 -6.12
C TRP A 372 8.42 5.58 -4.93
N PHE A 373 7.79 5.01 -3.90
CA PHE A 373 7.45 5.75 -2.69
C PHE A 373 8.69 6.37 -2.01
N CYS A 374 9.82 5.65 -2.00
CA CYS A 374 11.09 6.19 -1.51
C CYS A 374 11.59 7.36 -2.37
N GLN A 375 11.50 7.27 -3.69
CA GLN A 375 11.89 8.34 -4.62
C GLN A 375 11.01 9.59 -4.46
N GLU A 376 9.69 9.42 -4.34
CA GLU A 376 8.73 10.51 -4.07
C GLU A 376 9.07 11.20 -2.75
N CYS A 377 9.25 10.42 -1.67
CA CYS A 377 9.65 10.94 -0.37
C CYS A 377 11.02 11.63 -0.42
N GLN A 378 11.98 11.12 -1.22
CA GLN A 378 13.28 11.75 -1.41
C GLN A 378 13.15 13.13 -2.06
N GLY A 379 12.28 13.27 -3.07
CA GLY A 379 12.03 14.54 -3.76
C GLY A 379 11.52 15.66 -2.83
N ILE A 380 10.86 15.30 -1.73
CA ILE A 380 10.35 16.24 -0.71
C ILE A 380 11.15 16.23 0.61
N GLY A 381 12.31 15.59 0.65
CA GLY A 381 13.16 15.54 1.86
C GLY A 381 12.60 14.69 3.02
N ARG A 382 11.73 13.72 2.72
CA ARG A 382 11.05 12.81 3.65
C ARG A 382 11.51 11.34 3.53
N LEU A 383 12.71 11.11 2.99
CA LEU A 383 13.36 9.80 2.99
C LEU A 383 14.35 9.71 4.16
N ALA A 384 14.18 8.71 5.01
CA ALA A 384 15.13 8.33 6.05
C ALA A 384 15.81 7.01 5.72
N THR A 385 17.06 6.86 6.15
CA THR A 385 17.83 5.62 5.98
C THR A 385 18.27 5.05 7.31
N MET A 386 18.23 3.72 7.43
CA MET A 386 18.78 2.96 8.54
C MET A 386 19.84 2.01 8.01
N ASP A 387 21.09 2.45 8.01
CA ASP A 387 22.27 1.78 7.42
C ASP A 387 23.05 0.92 8.42
N GLN A 388 22.79 1.07 9.72
CA GLN A 388 23.51 0.34 10.77
C GLN A 388 22.84 -0.99 11.15
N ALA A 389 23.37 -2.11 10.63
CA ALA A 389 23.01 -3.44 11.06
C ALA A 389 23.54 -3.75 12.48
N GLY A 390 22.69 -4.30 13.36
CA GLY A 390 23.08 -4.65 14.73
C GLY A 390 22.98 -6.13 15.09
N ARG A 391 22.71 -7.01 14.11
CA ARG A 391 22.37 -8.42 14.36
C ARG A 391 23.49 -9.41 13.98
N SER A 392 24.41 -8.99 13.11
CA SER A 392 25.43 -9.85 12.51
C SER A 392 26.83 -9.31 12.79
N SER A 393 27.84 -10.20 12.77
CA SER A 393 29.24 -9.79 12.86
C SER A 393 29.70 -9.10 11.56
N GLN A 394 30.80 -8.35 11.63
CA GLN A 394 31.35 -7.63 10.48
C GLN A 394 31.63 -8.58 9.29
N VAL A 395 32.19 -9.77 9.56
CA VAL A 395 32.48 -10.77 8.52
C VAL A 395 31.21 -11.20 7.75
N ILE A 396 30.08 -11.36 8.44
CA ILE A 396 28.81 -11.72 7.81
C ILE A 396 28.26 -10.54 6.99
N ILE A 397 28.39 -9.32 7.51
CA ILE A 397 27.96 -8.10 6.82
C ILE A 397 28.78 -7.90 5.54
N ASP A 398 30.10 -8.06 5.60
CA ASP A 398 30.99 -7.93 4.45
C ASP A 398 30.68 -8.97 3.37
N ALA A 399 30.43 -10.22 3.77
CA ALA A 399 30.02 -11.28 2.85
C ALA A 399 28.67 -10.98 2.17
N ALA A 400 27.68 -10.49 2.94
CA ALA A 400 26.38 -10.10 2.39
C ALA A 400 26.51 -8.93 1.39
N ASN A 401 27.25 -7.89 1.75
CA ASN A 401 27.51 -6.74 0.89
C ASN A 401 28.26 -7.14 -0.39
N PHE A 402 29.22 -8.07 -0.28
CA PHE A 402 29.91 -8.61 -1.46
C PHE A 402 28.94 -9.29 -2.43
N ILE A 403 28.03 -10.15 -1.94
CA ILE A 403 27.06 -10.84 -2.78
C ILE A 403 26.14 -9.83 -3.47
N VAL A 404 25.59 -8.86 -2.75
CA VAL A 404 24.71 -7.83 -3.32
C VAL A 404 25.43 -7.04 -4.41
N ASN A 405 26.66 -6.60 -4.15
CA ASN A 405 27.47 -5.87 -5.12
C ASN A 405 27.82 -6.73 -6.35
N TRP A 406 28.13 -8.01 -6.15
CA TRP A 406 28.40 -8.95 -7.22
C TRP A 406 27.16 -9.16 -8.12
N VAL A 407 25.97 -9.33 -7.53
CA VAL A 407 24.72 -9.44 -8.30
C VAL A 407 24.45 -8.17 -9.10
N ASN A 408 24.55 -7.00 -8.45
CA ASN A 408 24.28 -5.71 -9.10
C ASN A 408 25.28 -5.40 -10.22
N SER A 409 26.56 -5.74 -10.05
CA SER A 409 27.56 -5.54 -11.11
C SER A 409 27.42 -6.53 -12.27
N THR A 410 27.07 -7.79 -11.98
CA THR A 410 26.94 -8.84 -13.00
C THR A 410 25.68 -8.69 -13.84
N TYR A 411 24.57 -8.22 -13.25
CA TYR A 411 23.26 -8.15 -13.91
C TYR A 411 22.74 -6.73 -14.13
N GLY A 412 23.25 -5.71 -13.42
CA GLY A 412 22.77 -4.33 -13.53
C GLY A 412 23.08 -3.63 -14.86
N SER A 413 24.07 -4.10 -15.61
CA SER A 413 24.41 -3.58 -16.95
C SER A 413 23.49 -4.08 -18.07
N LYS A 414 22.64 -5.09 -17.81
CA LYS A 414 21.68 -5.62 -18.82
C LYS A 414 20.31 -4.95 -18.80
N ASN A 415 19.94 -4.26 -17.71
CA ASN A 415 18.60 -3.69 -17.50
C ASN A 415 18.53 -2.16 -17.68
N SER A 416 19.60 -1.51 -18.15
CA SER A 416 19.65 -0.03 -18.30
C SER A 416 18.80 0.52 -19.46
N THR A 417 18.19 -0.35 -20.27
CA THR A 417 17.39 0.01 -21.46
C THR A 417 15.87 -0.02 -21.25
N GLU A 418 15.36 -0.42 -20.09
CA GLU A 418 13.93 -0.37 -19.81
C GLU A 418 13.61 0.81 -18.90
N THR A 419 13.05 1.86 -19.49
CA THR A 419 12.39 2.94 -18.73
C THR A 419 11.25 2.33 -17.92
N VAL A 420 11.42 2.32 -16.60
CA VAL A 420 10.38 1.93 -15.64
C VAL A 420 9.14 2.81 -15.85
N PRO A 421 7.97 2.27 -16.23
CA PRO A 421 6.78 3.07 -16.44
C PRO A 421 6.26 3.64 -15.12
N GLN A 422 5.90 4.92 -15.10
CA GLN A 422 5.32 5.57 -13.92
C GLN A 422 3.90 5.02 -13.62
N PRO A 423 3.50 4.97 -12.33
CA PRO A 423 2.22 4.41 -11.89
C PRO A 423 0.96 5.11 -12.47
N ASP A 424 1.08 6.32 -13.03
CA ASP A 424 -0.04 7.05 -13.67
C ASP A 424 -0.50 6.45 -15.01
N SER A 425 0.05 5.31 -15.42
CA SER A 425 -0.30 4.62 -16.67
C SER A 425 -1.49 3.67 -16.55
N ILE A 426 -2.04 3.47 -15.34
CA ILE A 426 -3.27 2.67 -15.14
C ILE A 426 -4.46 3.60 -15.43
N PRO A 427 -5.34 3.26 -16.39
CA PRO A 427 -6.52 4.07 -16.66
C PRO A 427 -7.32 4.19 -15.37
N GLN A 428 -7.46 5.41 -14.85
CA GLN A 428 -8.49 5.72 -13.88
C GLN A 428 -9.82 5.45 -14.59
N THR A 429 -10.45 4.32 -14.30
CA THR A 429 -11.84 4.10 -14.66
C THR A 429 -12.66 5.15 -13.91
N GLN A 430 -13.05 6.21 -14.63
CA GLN A 430 -14.12 7.10 -14.19
C GLN A 430 -15.42 6.28 -14.09
N PRO A 431 -16.32 6.64 -13.16
CA PRO A 431 -17.45 5.82 -12.73
C PRO A 431 -18.44 5.41 -13.82
#